data_AF-A0A7V9BDF7-F1
#
_entry.id   AF-A0A7V9BDF7-F1
#
_cell.length_a   1.000
_cell.length_b   1.000
_cell.length_c   1.000
_cell.angle_alpha   90.00
_cell.angle_beta   90.00
_cell.angle_gamma   90.00
#
_symmetry.space_group_name_H-M   'P 1'
#
loop_
_entity.id
_entity.type
_entity.pdbx_description
1 polymer ?
#
loop_
_entity_poly.entity_id
_entity_poly.type
_entity_poly.pdbx_seq_one_letter_code
_entity_poly.pdbx_strand_id
1 'polypeptide(L)'
;MPLPHDPGPHWGEVGIHGLHRQREWDAVVTLAAPELAGTEVWFVALPGGELVREEGDGDSEVLGRAVTLAPPYRAHGVRREGGLWVVGATRIETVELDDDPGGQAVELSWDGRERTVRLDGRPTLAGVVELERLGAERHATYVVTAARLSGRIWELFVSPL
;
A
#
# COMPACT_ATOMS: atom_id res chain seq x y z
N MET A 1 -3.81 -3.40 -48.64
CA MET A 1 -4.51 -2.42 -47.78
C MET A 1 -4.10 -2.68 -46.34
N PRO A 2 -3.38 -1.77 -45.67
CA PRO A 2 -3.08 -1.93 -44.25
C PRO A 2 -4.27 -1.48 -43.39
N LEU A 3 -4.51 -2.20 -42.29
CA LEU A 3 -5.53 -1.89 -41.27
C LEU A 3 -5.19 -0.56 -40.56
N PRO A 4 -6.19 0.20 -40.10
CA PRO A 4 -5.95 1.47 -39.42
C PRO A 4 -5.23 1.24 -38.09
N HIS A 5 -4.16 2.01 -37.88
CA HIS A 5 -3.48 2.12 -36.60
C HIS A 5 -4.48 2.65 -35.55
N ASP A 6 -4.68 1.88 -34.49
CA ASP A 6 -5.38 2.32 -33.29
C ASP A 6 -4.50 3.33 -32.52
N PRO A 7 -4.91 4.62 -32.38
CA PRO A 7 -4.16 5.61 -31.63
C PRO A 7 -4.72 5.80 -30.21
N GLY A 8 -5.45 4.84 -29.65
CA GLY A 8 -5.90 4.88 -28.26
C GLY A 8 -4.69 4.88 -27.31
N PRO A 9 -4.63 5.75 -26.28
CA PRO A 9 -3.54 5.72 -25.33
C PRO A 9 -3.54 4.37 -24.60
N HIS A 10 -2.50 3.59 -24.86
CA HIS A 10 -2.23 2.33 -24.16
C HIS A 10 -1.72 2.70 -22.76
N TRP A 11 -2.65 3.00 -21.85
CA TRP A 11 -2.39 2.93 -20.41
C TRP A 11 -2.32 1.45 -20.02
N GLY A 12 -1.29 0.78 -20.54
CA GLY A 12 -0.90 -0.56 -20.12
C GLY A 12 -0.40 -0.50 -18.68
N GLU A 13 -0.91 -1.41 -17.86
CA GLU A 13 -0.36 -1.78 -16.55
C GLU A 13 0.00 -0.60 -15.65
N VAL A 14 -1.03 0.13 -15.19
CA VAL A 14 -0.86 0.97 -14.01
C VAL A 14 -0.91 0.06 -12.79
N GLY A 15 0.18 -0.67 -12.55
CA GLY A 15 0.52 -1.02 -11.18
C GLY A 15 0.57 0.31 -10.42
N ILE A 16 -0.09 0.40 -9.28
CA ILE A 16 0.15 1.52 -8.37
C ILE A 16 1.59 1.38 -7.91
N HIS A 17 2.51 1.92 -8.71
CA HIS A 17 3.81 2.41 -8.29
C HIS A 17 3.54 3.33 -7.11
N GLY A 18 3.72 2.77 -5.92
CA GLY A 18 3.68 3.49 -4.66
C GLY A 18 4.49 4.77 -4.82
N LEU A 19 3.89 5.88 -4.41
CA LEU A 19 4.50 7.20 -4.39
C LEU A 19 5.99 7.08 -4.02
N HIS A 20 6.85 7.34 -5.01
CA HIS A 20 8.29 7.28 -4.86
C HIS A 20 8.74 8.48 -4.02
N ARG A 21 8.67 8.35 -2.68
CA ARG A 21 9.47 9.16 -1.77
C ARG A 21 10.72 8.37 -1.40
N GLN A 22 11.88 9.02 -1.45
CA GLN A 22 13.09 8.51 -0.78
C GLN A 22 12.70 8.18 0.68
N ARG A 23 12.76 6.90 1.06
CA ARG A 23 12.36 6.43 2.40
C ARG A 23 13.56 6.51 3.35
N GLU A 24 13.48 7.38 4.35
CA GLU A 24 14.17 7.14 5.61
C GLU A 24 13.25 6.22 6.42
N TRP A 25 13.73 5.01 6.71
CA TRP A 25 12.99 4.03 7.51
C TRP A 25 12.65 4.61 8.89
N ASP A 26 11.42 4.42 9.38
CA ASP A 26 11.03 4.83 10.74
C ASP A 26 11.70 3.94 11.81
N ALA A 27 11.98 2.69 11.45
CA ALA A 27 12.74 1.75 12.28
C ALA A 27 13.59 0.85 11.39
N VAL A 28 14.79 0.51 11.86
CA VAL A 28 15.66 -0.49 11.23
C VAL A 28 16.14 -1.45 12.31
N VAL A 29 16.04 -2.75 12.05
CA VAL A 29 16.54 -3.80 12.93
C VAL A 29 17.43 -4.77 12.15
N THR A 30 18.48 -5.25 12.80
CA THR A 30 19.33 -6.33 12.29
C THR A 30 19.16 -7.55 13.17
N LEU A 31 18.87 -8.70 12.56
CA LEU A 31 18.67 -9.98 13.23
C LEU A 31 19.66 -11.01 12.67
N ALA A 32 20.36 -11.74 13.53
CA ALA A 32 21.07 -12.96 13.12
C ALA A 32 20.07 -14.11 13.06
N ALA A 33 19.79 -14.61 11.86
CA ALA A 33 18.89 -15.74 11.62
C ALA A 33 19.44 -16.59 10.46
N PRO A 34 20.59 -17.27 10.66
CA PRO A 34 21.26 -18.03 9.60
C PRO A 34 20.41 -19.18 9.06
N GLU A 35 19.57 -19.76 9.90
CA GLU A 35 18.61 -20.82 9.56
C GLU A 35 17.41 -20.33 8.76
N LEU A 36 17.15 -19.01 8.73
CA LEU A 36 16.02 -18.45 8.01
C LEU A 36 16.27 -18.50 6.50
N ALA A 37 15.38 -19.21 5.81
CA ALA A 37 15.39 -19.33 4.36
C ALA A 37 14.94 -18.03 3.69
N GLY A 38 15.23 -17.94 2.39
CA GLY A 38 14.90 -16.80 1.55
C GLY A 38 15.99 -15.74 1.50
N THR A 39 15.74 -14.72 0.70
CA THR A 39 16.68 -13.60 0.48
C THR A 39 16.05 -12.25 0.73
N GLU A 40 14.73 -12.15 0.60
CA GLU A 40 14.00 -10.90 0.66
C GLU A 40 12.55 -11.15 1.06
N VAL A 41 11.92 -10.21 1.75
CA VAL A 41 10.47 -10.22 1.97
C VAL A 41 9.94 -8.80 2.17
N TRP A 42 8.83 -8.51 1.53
CA TRP A 42 7.97 -7.37 1.80
C TRP A 42 6.72 -7.84 2.54
N PHE A 43 6.39 -7.17 3.64
CA PHE A 43 5.20 -7.50 4.41
C PHE A 43 4.63 -6.28 5.13
N VAL A 44 3.36 -6.35 5.49
CA VAL A 44 2.64 -5.34 6.25
C VAL A 44 2.17 -5.95 7.56
N ALA A 45 2.43 -5.27 8.66
CA ALA A 45 1.76 -5.53 9.93
C ALA A 45 0.47 -4.69 9.99
N LEU A 46 -0.67 -5.37 10.06
CA LEU A 46 -2.00 -4.76 10.16
C LEU A 46 -2.28 -4.24 11.57
N PRO A 47 -3.30 -3.38 11.75
CA PRO A 47 -3.85 -3.13 13.08
C PRO A 47 -4.21 -4.46 13.76
N GLY A 48 -3.73 -4.66 15.00
CA GLY A 48 -3.89 -5.94 15.72
C GLY A 48 -2.71 -6.92 15.57
N GLY A 49 -1.75 -6.63 14.69
CA GLY A 49 -0.47 -7.34 14.61
C GLY A 49 -0.43 -8.55 13.67
N GLU A 50 -1.52 -8.83 12.95
CA GLU A 50 -1.51 -9.78 11.83
C GLU A 50 -0.52 -9.33 10.75
N LEU A 51 0.25 -10.26 10.19
CA LEU A 51 1.21 -9.98 9.14
C LEU A 51 0.71 -10.48 7.78
N VAL A 52 0.70 -9.59 6.78
CA VAL A 52 0.39 -9.91 5.39
C VAL A 52 1.68 -9.84 4.57
N ARG A 53 2.08 -10.97 4.00
CA ARG A 53 3.20 -11.01 3.04
C ARG A 53 2.74 -10.46 1.69
N GLU A 54 3.51 -9.53 1.14
CA GLU A 54 3.25 -8.93 -0.16
C GLU A 54 4.14 -9.54 -1.25
N GLU A 55 5.43 -9.71 -0.98
CA GLU A 55 6.40 -10.24 -1.94
C GLU A 55 7.57 -10.93 -1.21
N GLY A 56 8.27 -11.82 -1.92
CA GLY A 56 9.48 -12.47 -1.44
C GLY A 56 9.24 -13.73 -0.61
N ASP A 57 10.33 -14.35 -0.19
CA ASP A 57 10.38 -15.70 0.35
C ASP A 57 10.88 -15.78 1.80
N GLY A 58 11.41 -14.69 2.37
CA GLY A 58 11.79 -14.61 3.78
C GLY A 58 10.58 -14.77 4.73
N ASP A 59 10.80 -15.23 5.96
CA ASP A 59 9.70 -15.43 6.93
C ASP A 59 9.30 -14.13 7.63
N SER A 60 8.14 -13.58 7.26
CA SER A 60 7.59 -12.36 7.84
C SER A 60 7.28 -12.50 9.33
N GLU A 61 6.92 -13.67 9.83
CA GLU A 61 6.59 -13.89 11.26
C GLU A 61 7.82 -13.75 12.14
N VAL A 62 8.95 -14.32 11.72
CA VAL A 62 10.22 -14.21 12.45
C VAL A 62 10.73 -12.77 12.39
N LEU A 63 10.72 -12.16 11.20
CA LEU A 63 11.26 -10.83 10.99
C LEU A 63 10.38 -9.73 11.62
N GLY A 64 9.06 -9.86 11.54
CA GLY A 64 8.10 -8.91 12.10
C GLY A 64 8.16 -8.81 13.62
N ARG A 65 8.48 -9.91 14.33
CA ARG A 65 8.69 -9.91 15.79
C ARG A 65 9.91 -9.09 16.22
N ALA A 66 10.89 -8.92 15.33
CA ALA A 66 12.07 -8.12 15.62
C ALA A 66 11.84 -6.61 15.42
N VAL A 67 10.78 -6.23 14.69
CA VAL A 67 10.44 -4.82 14.43
C VAL A 67 9.87 -4.19 15.70
N THR A 68 10.45 -3.07 16.12
CA THR A 68 10.04 -2.34 17.32
C THR A 68 8.94 -1.30 17.06
N LEU A 69 8.66 -1.00 15.79
CA LEU A 69 7.59 -0.10 15.38
C LEU A 69 6.23 -0.75 15.65
N ALA A 70 5.35 -0.04 16.35
CA ALA A 70 3.99 -0.51 16.56
C ALA A 70 3.22 -0.57 15.22
N PRO A 71 2.41 -1.62 14.96
CA PRO A 71 1.52 -1.65 13.81
C PRO A 71 0.52 -0.48 13.79
N PRO A 72 0.07 -0.02 12.61
CA PRO A 72 0.37 -0.58 11.30
C PRO A 72 1.69 -0.06 10.69
N TYR A 73 2.43 -0.95 10.04
CA TYR A 73 3.66 -0.61 9.32
C TYR A 73 3.86 -1.52 8.11
N ARG A 74 4.62 -1.02 7.14
CA ARG A 74 5.16 -1.79 6.01
C ARG A 74 6.64 -2.01 6.21
N ALA A 75 7.12 -3.23 6.02
CA ALA A 75 8.50 -3.60 6.24
C ALA A 75 9.11 -4.33 5.05
N HIS A 76 10.42 -4.17 4.93
CA HIS A 76 11.26 -4.81 3.93
C HIS A 76 12.44 -5.47 4.62
N GLY A 77 12.46 -6.80 4.58
CA GLY A 77 13.57 -7.61 5.05
C GLY A 77 14.48 -8.02 3.91
N VAL A 78 15.78 -7.83 4.06
CA VAL A 78 16.79 -8.31 3.10
C VAL A 78 17.86 -9.11 3.83
N ARG A 79 18.15 -10.32 3.32
CA ARG A 79 19.22 -11.16 3.82
C ARG A 79 20.57 -10.64 3.33
N ARG A 80 21.54 -10.63 4.24
CA ARG A 80 22.94 -10.26 4.03
C ARG A 80 23.82 -11.47 4.28
N GLU A 81 25.11 -11.31 3.97
CA GLU A 81 26.11 -12.34 4.23
C GLU A 81 26.13 -12.77 5.70
N GLY A 82 26.55 -14.01 5.95
CA GLY A 82 26.61 -14.57 7.31
C GLY A 82 25.25 -14.89 7.94
N GLY A 83 24.15 -14.87 7.16
CA GLY A 83 22.83 -15.19 7.68
C GLY A 83 22.19 -14.05 8.49
N LEU A 84 22.65 -12.82 8.29
CA LEU A 84 22.05 -11.64 8.88
C LEU A 84 20.86 -11.17 8.05
N TRP A 85 19.82 -10.69 8.70
CA TRP A 85 18.69 -10.02 8.07
C TRP A 85 18.66 -8.56 8.53
N VAL A 86 18.47 -7.65 7.58
CA VAL A 86 18.21 -6.23 7.87
C VAL A 86 16.76 -5.97 7.50
N VAL A 87 15.97 -5.49 8.45
CA VAL A 87 14.56 -5.16 8.25
C VAL A 87 14.37 -3.67 8.46
N GLY A 88 13.98 -2.97 7.40
CA GLY A 88 13.49 -1.59 7.48
C GLY A 88 11.98 -1.58 7.59
N ALA A 89 11.41 -0.74 8.45
CA ALA A 89 9.97 -0.55 8.60
C ALA A 89 9.59 0.92 8.48
N THR A 90 8.43 1.19 7.89
CA THR A 90 7.84 2.52 7.74
C THR A 90 6.38 2.45 8.22
N ARG A 91 5.96 3.43 9.00
CA ARG A 91 4.57 3.57 9.41
C ARG A 91 3.70 3.82 8.19
N ILE A 92 2.56 3.14 8.16
CA ILE A 92 1.53 3.38 7.16
C ILE A 92 0.26 3.84 7.86
N GLU A 93 -0.66 4.40 7.09
CA GLU A 93 -2.01 4.65 7.56
C GLU A 93 -2.94 3.62 6.96
N THR A 94 -3.91 3.14 7.74
CA THR A 94 -4.89 2.16 7.28
C THR A 94 -6.30 2.59 7.61
N VAL A 95 -7.24 2.20 6.77
CA VAL A 95 -8.67 2.35 6.99
C VAL A 95 -9.36 1.00 6.80
N GLU A 96 -10.34 0.71 7.65
CA GLU A 96 -11.29 -0.37 7.38
C GLU A 96 -12.50 0.22 6.64
N LEU A 97 -12.85 -0.38 5.50
CA LEU A 97 -14.04 0.01 4.74
C LEU A 97 -15.17 -0.96 5.07
N ASP A 98 -16.28 -0.46 5.62
CA ASP A 98 -17.41 -1.30 6.00
C ASP A 98 -18.09 -1.90 4.77
N ASP A 99 -18.28 -1.06 3.75
CA ASP A 99 -18.75 -1.45 2.43
C ASP A 99 -17.56 -1.69 1.50
N ASP A 100 -17.36 -2.95 1.10
CA ASP A 100 -16.28 -3.31 0.19
C ASP A 100 -16.53 -2.74 -1.22
N PRO A 101 -15.72 -1.78 -1.71
CA PRO A 101 -15.88 -1.22 -3.05
C PRO A 101 -15.51 -2.22 -4.17
N GLY A 102 -14.98 -3.40 -3.83
CA GLY A 102 -14.36 -4.33 -4.77
C GLY A 102 -12.93 -3.92 -5.11
N GLY A 103 -12.32 -4.57 -6.10
CA GLY A 103 -11.00 -4.20 -6.64
C GLY A 103 -9.83 -4.25 -5.66
N GLN A 104 -8.67 -3.74 -6.09
CA GLN A 104 -7.42 -3.68 -5.33
C GLN A 104 -6.96 -2.25 -5.04
N ALA A 105 -7.46 -1.28 -5.78
CA ALA A 105 -7.10 0.11 -5.63
C ALA A 105 -8.29 1.05 -5.82
N VAL A 106 -8.42 2.04 -4.93
CA VAL A 106 -9.39 3.13 -5.05
C VAL A 106 -8.64 4.46 -5.13
N GLU A 107 -9.04 5.30 -6.05
CA GLU A 107 -8.67 6.71 -6.09
C GLU A 107 -9.94 7.56 -6.06
N LEU A 108 -10.05 8.44 -5.07
CA LEU A 108 -11.10 9.43 -4.93
C LEU A 108 -10.48 10.81 -5.05
N SER A 109 -11.02 11.65 -5.93
CA SER A 109 -10.62 13.06 -6.04
C SER A 109 -11.82 13.98 -5.86
N TRP A 110 -11.63 15.06 -5.11
CA TRP A 110 -12.60 16.13 -4.90
C TRP A 110 -11.92 17.49 -5.08
N ASP A 111 -12.29 18.20 -6.15
CA ASP A 111 -11.70 19.51 -6.49
C ASP A 111 -12.48 20.72 -5.93
N GLY A 112 -13.48 20.47 -5.07
CA GLY A 112 -14.40 21.49 -4.56
C GLY A 112 -15.69 21.64 -5.37
N ARG A 113 -15.78 20.97 -6.53
CA ARG A 113 -16.94 21.03 -7.42
C ARG A 113 -17.38 19.65 -7.89
N GLU A 114 -16.45 18.81 -8.31
CA GLU A 114 -16.69 17.50 -8.88
C GLU A 114 -16.01 16.42 -8.03
N ARG A 115 -16.76 15.33 -7.84
CA ARG A 115 -16.29 14.10 -7.22
C ARG A 115 -16.01 13.09 -8.32
N THR A 116 -14.78 12.57 -8.36
CA THR A 116 -14.43 11.45 -9.24
C THR A 116 -13.91 10.28 -8.42
N VAL A 117 -14.34 9.06 -8.78
CA VAL A 117 -13.83 7.83 -8.17
C VAL A 117 -13.39 6.88 -9.26
N ARG A 118 -12.21 6.30 -9.07
CA ARG A 118 -11.67 5.22 -9.88
C ARG A 118 -11.44 4.00 -9.01
N LEU A 119 -11.89 2.85 -9.52
CA LEU A 119 -11.58 1.55 -8.97
C LEU A 119 -10.68 0.82 -9.97
N ASP A 120 -9.50 0.40 -9.54
CA ASP A 120 -8.47 -0.21 -10.38
C ASP A 120 -8.21 0.63 -11.66
N GLY A 121 -8.15 1.95 -11.50
CA GLY A 121 -7.95 2.93 -12.58
C GLY A 121 -9.19 3.19 -13.45
N ARG A 122 -10.30 2.49 -13.24
CA ARG A 122 -11.53 2.64 -14.04
C ARG A 122 -12.56 3.52 -13.33
N PRO A 123 -13.16 4.52 -13.99
CA PRO A 123 -14.21 5.34 -13.41
C PRO A 123 -15.38 4.50 -12.88
N THR A 124 -15.89 4.84 -11.70
CA THR A 124 -17.02 4.16 -11.06
C THR A 124 -17.92 5.13 -10.30
N LEU A 125 -19.16 4.69 -10.05
CA LEU A 125 -20.12 5.37 -9.19
C LEU A 125 -20.18 4.77 -7.78
N ALA A 126 -19.27 3.85 -7.44
CA ALA A 126 -19.22 3.23 -6.12
C ALA A 126 -19.14 4.29 -5.00
N GLY A 127 -19.90 4.03 -3.93
CA GLY A 127 -19.85 4.80 -2.69
C GLY A 127 -18.57 4.43 -1.93
N VAL A 128 -17.82 5.45 -1.50
CA VAL A 128 -16.61 5.30 -0.68
C VAL A 128 -16.64 6.34 0.44
N VAL A 129 -17.72 6.29 1.23
CA VAL A 129 -18.12 7.34 2.17
C VAL A 129 -17.05 7.59 3.22
N GLU A 130 -16.38 6.54 3.67
CA GLU A 130 -15.29 6.60 4.65
C GLU A 130 -14.08 7.35 4.07
N LEU A 131 -13.74 7.11 2.81
CA LEU A 131 -12.65 7.83 2.12
C LEU A 131 -13.01 9.29 1.90
N GLU A 132 -14.26 9.59 1.55
CA GLU A 132 -14.75 10.97 1.42
C GLU A 132 -14.64 11.74 2.72
N ARG A 133 -15.10 11.13 3.81
CA ARG A 133 -15.02 11.72 5.15
C ARG A 133 -13.56 11.99 5.53
N LEU A 134 -12.67 11.02 5.33
CA LEU A 134 -11.24 11.15 5.64
C LEU A 134 -10.55 12.26 4.83
N GLY A 135 -10.89 12.39 3.54
CA GLY A 135 -10.38 13.47 2.70
C GLY A 135 -10.87 14.85 3.17
N ALA A 136 -12.17 15.00 3.38
CA ALA A 136 -12.81 16.26 3.77
C ALA A 136 -12.40 16.74 5.18
N GLU A 137 -12.07 15.82 6.08
CA GLU A 137 -11.56 16.15 7.41
C GLU A 137 -10.16 16.80 7.37
N ARG A 138 -9.36 16.53 6.32
CA ARG A 138 -7.97 17.02 6.21
C ARG A 138 -7.82 18.23 5.32
N HIS A 139 -8.54 18.25 4.20
CA HIS A 139 -8.37 19.29 3.18
C HIS A 139 -9.71 19.68 2.54
N ALA A 140 -9.81 20.92 2.08
CA ALA A 140 -10.99 21.40 1.33
C ALA A 140 -11.08 20.79 -0.07
N THR A 141 -9.93 20.52 -0.69
CA THR A 141 -9.74 19.79 -1.95
C THR A 141 -8.73 18.69 -1.71
N TYR A 142 -8.99 17.49 -2.21
CA TYR A 142 -8.18 16.32 -1.85
C TYR A 142 -8.16 15.24 -2.91
N VAL A 143 -7.08 14.46 -2.90
CA VAL A 143 -7.03 13.10 -3.43
C VAL A 143 -6.86 12.14 -2.26
N VAL A 144 -7.69 11.10 -2.24
CA VAL A 144 -7.52 9.93 -1.38
C VAL A 144 -7.19 8.75 -2.27
N THR A 145 -6.06 8.09 -2.01
CA THR A 145 -5.75 6.79 -2.60
C THR A 145 -5.79 5.72 -1.52
N ALA A 146 -6.39 4.58 -1.85
CA ALA A 146 -6.44 3.43 -0.98
C ALA A 146 -6.00 2.17 -1.74
N ALA A 147 -5.14 1.35 -1.16
CA ALA A 147 -4.68 0.08 -1.71
C ALA A 147 -5.05 -1.08 -0.77
N ARG A 148 -5.66 -2.14 -1.28
CA ARG A 148 -6.15 -3.24 -0.44
C ARG A 148 -4.96 -4.01 0.16
N LEU A 149 -5.01 -4.21 1.48
CA LEU A 149 -4.02 -5.01 2.20
C LEU A 149 -4.55 -6.42 2.46
N SER A 150 -5.68 -6.52 3.16
CA SER A 150 -6.34 -7.80 3.46
C SER A 150 -7.80 -7.57 3.80
N GLY A 151 -8.70 -8.35 3.19
CA GLY A 151 -10.13 -8.25 3.43
C GLY A 151 -10.64 -6.82 3.26
N ARG A 152 -11.07 -6.20 4.36
CA ARG A 152 -11.59 -4.82 4.44
C ARG A 152 -10.56 -3.78 4.85
N ILE A 153 -9.31 -4.18 5.10
CA ILE A 153 -8.24 -3.27 5.53
C ILE A 153 -7.50 -2.78 4.29
N TRP A 154 -7.41 -1.46 4.17
CA TRP A 154 -6.76 -0.76 3.07
C TRP A 154 -5.67 0.16 3.62
N GLU A 155 -4.54 0.24 2.94
CA GLU A 155 -3.56 1.31 3.15
C GLU A 155 -4.11 2.61 2.57
N LEU A 156 -3.97 3.71 3.29
CA LEU A 156 -4.54 5.00 2.99
C LEU A 156 -3.45 6.05 2.75
N PHE A 157 -3.61 6.84 1.70
CA PHE A 157 -2.89 8.10 1.52
C PHE A 157 -3.88 9.22 1.21
N VAL A 158 -3.72 10.34 1.90
CA VAL A 158 -4.51 11.56 1.66
C VAL A 158 -3.55 12.69 1.35
N SER A 159 -3.80 13.40 0.26
CA SER A 159 -3.05 14.59 -0.13
C SER A 159 -3.98 15.71 -0.56
N PRO A 160 -3.58 16.98 -0.35
CA PRO A 160 -4.29 18.10 -0.96
C PRO A 160 -4.15 18.04 -2.50
N LEU A 161 -5.16 18.57 -3.19
CA LEU A 161 -5.12 18.83 -4.64
C LEU A 161 -4.50 20.19 -4.94
#